data_AF-A0A8H6AQQ3-F1
#
_entry.id   AF-A0A8H6AQQ3-F1
#
_cell.length_a   1.000
_cell.length_b   1.000
_cell.length_c   1.000
_cell.angle_alpha   90.00
_cell.angle_beta   90.00
_cell.angle_gamma   90.00
#
_symmetry.space_group_name_H-M   'P 1'
#
loop_
_entity.id
_entity.type
_entity.pdbx_description
1 polymer ?
#
loop_
_entity_poly.entity_id
_entity_poly.type
_entity_poly.pdbx_seq_one_letter_code
_entity_poly.pdbx_strand_id
1 'polypeptide(L)'
;MAQTRIAELASIISTQTTIFDEYLQSHGIASPSFDVNYSETPQIPKEISASKNIIFEATEELNSLIGGPVGVLTSMNITILPTLHAIYRWKLASSFPLHGEASFSEVADTVGVPEADIRRIIRMAKSHRRSGNAECCLRRGSLQGP
;
A
#
# COMPACT_ATOMS: atom_id res chain seq x y z
N MET A 1 19.93 -30.90 -10.09
CA MET A 1 18.72 -30.88 -9.23
C MET A 1 17.75 -29.90 -9.88
N ALA A 2 16.51 -30.31 -10.15
CA ALA A 2 15.53 -29.40 -10.74
C ALA A 2 15.25 -28.25 -9.77
N GLN A 3 15.30 -27.02 -10.26
CA GLN A 3 14.99 -25.85 -9.46
C GLN A 3 13.50 -25.91 -9.07
N THR A 4 13.18 -25.63 -7.81
CA THR A 4 11.78 -25.58 -7.38
C THR A 4 11.14 -24.30 -7.89
N ARG A 5 9.82 -24.32 -8.17
CA ARG A 5 9.10 -23.14 -8.66
C ARG A 5 9.29 -21.91 -7.77
N ILE A 6 9.38 -22.09 -6.46
CA ILE A 6 9.64 -21.02 -5.48
C ILE A 6 11.01 -20.38 -5.72
N ALA A 7 12.04 -21.18 -5.96
CA ALA A 7 13.39 -20.68 -6.23
C ALA A 7 13.49 -20.02 -7.62
N GLU A 8 12.72 -20.47 -8.61
CA GLU A 8 12.61 -19.80 -9.91
C GLU A 8 11.98 -18.42 -9.78
N LEU A 9 10.85 -18.31 -9.06
CA LEU A 9 10.14 -17.05 -8.83
C LEU A 9 11.03 -16.02 -8.12
N ALA A 10 11.78 -16.43 -7.10
CA ALA A 10 12.73 -15.55 -6.43
C ALA A 10 13.81 -15.01 -7.38
N SER A 11 14.31 -15.83 -8.29
CA SER A 11 15.29 -15.42 -9.31
C SER A 11 14.68 -14.45 -10.34
N ILE A 12 13.44 -14.70 -10.77
CA ILE A 12 12.69 -13.80 -11.67
C ILE A 12 12.50 -12.44 -11.01
N ILE A 13 12.01 -12.42 -9.76
CA ILE A 13 11.79 -11.18 -8.99
C ILE A 13 13.11 -10.41 -8.92
N SER A 14 14.20 -11.04 -8.47
CA SER A 14 15.50 -10.40 -8.35
C SER A 14 15.98 -9.79 -9.67
N THR A 15 15.85 -10.52 -10.78
CA THR A 15 16.32 -10.06 -12.09
C THR A 15 15.52 -8.86 -12.58
N GLN A 16 14.19 -8.95 -12.51
CA GLN A 16 13.31 -7.90 -12.99
C GLN A 16 13.36 -6.66 -12.09
N THR A 17 13.50 -6.82 -10.77
CA THR A 17 13.67 -5.68 -9.87
C THR A 17 14.94 -4.90 -10.15
N THR A 18 16.03 -5.57 -10.51
CA THR A 18 17.27 -4.89 -10.90
C THR A 18 17.08 -4.07 -12.17
N ILE A 19 16.45 -4.64 -13.20
CA ILE A 19 16.13 -3.90 -14.44
C ILE A 19 15.27 -2.67 -14.15
N PHE A 20 14.25 -2.83 -13.30
CA PHE A 20 13.37 -1.74 -12.92
C PHE A 20 14.09 -0.65 -12.12
N ASP A 21 14.90 -1.03 -11.13
CA ASP A 21 15.65 -0.08 -10.29
C ASP A 21 16.73 0.66 -11.07
N GLU A 22 17.49 -0.02 -11.94
CA GLU A 22 18.46 0.59 -12.85
C GLU A 22 17.81 1.60 -13.78
N TYR A 23 16.60 1.31 -14.28
CA TYR A 23 15.84 2.26 -15.09
C TYR A 23 15.49 3.52 -14.29
N LEU A 24 14.99 3.37 -13.06
CA LEU A 24 14.65 4.52 -12.23
C LEU A 24 15.87 5.39 -11.92
N GLN A 25 16.99 4.76 -11.53
CA GLN A 25 18.23 5.46 -11.22
C GLN A 25 18.80 6.20 -12.44
N SER A 26 18.83 5.54 -13.61
CA SER A 26 19.36 6.13 -14.85
C SER A 26 18.54 7.32 -15.37
N HIS A 27 17.25 7.37 -15.06
CA HIS A 27 16.34 8.44 -15.46
C HIS A 27 16.11 9.48 -14.36
N GLY A 28 16.81 9.37 -13.22
CA GLY A 28 16.65 10.27 -12.08
C GLY A 28 15.26 10.23 -11.45
N ILE A 29 14.54 9.12 -11.60
CA ILE A 29 13.21 8.93 -11.04
C ILE A 29 13.35 8.48 -9.59
N ALA A 30 12.58 9.10 -8.70
CA ALA A 30 12.57 8.71 -7.29
C ALA A 30 12.08 7.26 -7.12
N SER A 31 12.77 6.48 -6.29
CA SER A 31 12.37 5.11 -5.99
C SER A 31 10.95 5.06 -5.39
N PRO A 32 10.14 4.03 -5.71
CA PRO A 32 8.80 3.90 -5.19
C PRO A 32 8.80 3.88 -3.68
N SER A 33 8.00 4.76 -3.09
CA SER A 33 7.83 4.84 -1.64
C SER A 33 6.39 5.20 -1.30
N PHE A 34 6.03 5.03 -0.04
CA PHE A 34 4.73 5.46 0.50
C PHE A 34 4.82 6.87 1.13
N ASP A 35 5.84 7.64 0.77
CA ASP A 35 6.04 9.01 1.27
C ASP A 35 4.98 9.96 0.67
N VAL A 36 4.60 10.99 1.42
CA VAL A 36 3.63 12.02 0.99
C VAL A 36 4.10 12.73 -0.28
N ASN A 37 5.40 12.86 -0.44
CA ASN A 37 6.00 13.55 -1.58
C ASN A 37 6.25 12.62 -2.78
N TYR A 38 5.96 11.32 -2.65
CA TYR A 38 6.08 10.40 -3.77
C TYR A 38 4.95 10.66 -4.77
N SER A 39 5.32 11.11 -5.97
CA SER A 39 4.42 11.15 -7.12
C SER A 39 4.77 9.99 -8.03
N GLU A 40 3.76 9.22 -8.42
CA GLU A 40 3.96 8.17 -9.42
C GLU A 40 4.31 8.81 -10.77
N THR A 41 5.40 8.35 -11.40
CA THR A 41 5.83 8.87 -12.70
C THR A 41 4.87 8.43 -13.80
N PRO A 42 4.29 9.36 -14.58
CA PRO A 42 3.16 9.03 -15.46
C PRO A 42 3.53 8.37 -16.78
N GLN A 43 4.81 8.23 -17.15
CA GLN A 43 5.20 7.59 -18.41
C GLN A 43 6.49 6.78 -18.27
N ILE A 44 6.32 5.47 -18.07
CA ILE A 44 7.39 4.48 -18.12
C ILE A 44 7.34 3.79 -19.49
N PRO A 45 8.47 3.51 -20.15
CA PRO A 45 8.53 2.75 -21.40
C PRO A 45 7.84 1.39 -21.27
N LYS A 46 7.25 0.92 -22.37
CA LYS A 46 6.49 -0.35 -22.40
C LYS A 46 7.30 -1.54 -21.89
N GLU A 47 8.60 -1.58 -22.18
CA GLU A 47 9.53 -2.64 -21.75
C GLU A 47 9.67 -2.69 -20.23
N ILE A 48 9.85 -1.53 -19.60
CA ILE A 48 9.97 -1.42 -18.14
C ILE A 48 8.60 -1.62 -17.47
N SER A 49 7.51 -1.19 -18.11
CA SER A 49 6.16 -1.53 -17.65
C SER A 49 5.90 -3.04 -17.70
N ALA A 50 6.41 -3.75 -18.71
CA ALA A 50 6.33 -5.20 -18.77
C ALA A 50 7.16 -5.85 -17.65
N SER A 51 8.37 -5.34 -17.37
CA SER A 51 9.18 -5.77 -16.23
C SER A 51 8.43 -5.58 -14.90
N LYS A 52 7.81 -4.41 -14.69
CA LYS A 52 6.96 -4.12 -13.52
C LYS A 52 5.82 -5.14 -13.36
N ASN A 53 5.15 -5.49 -14.46
CA ASN A 53 4.07 -6.48 -14.44
C ASN A 53 4.57 -7.88 -14.09
N ILE A 54 5.71 -8.31 -14.64
CA ILE A 54 6.33 -9.60 -14.31
C ILE A 54 6.68 -9.67 -12.82
N ILE A 55 7.18 -8.58 -12.23
CA ILE A 55 7.44 -8.50 -10.79
C ILE A 55 6.15 -8.71 -9.99
N PHE A 56 5.05 -8.06 -10.38
CA PHE A 56 3.76 -8.23 -9.70
C PHE A 56 3.26 -9.66 -9.79
N GLU A 57 3.18 -10.23 -11.00
CA GLU A 57 2.72 -11.60 -11.23
C GLU A 57 3.57 -12.61 -10.44
N ALA A 58 4.90 -12.49 -10.48
CA ALA A 58 5.80 -13.39 -9.77
C ALA A 58 5.66 -13.26 -8.24
N THR A 59 5.44 -12.05 -7.73
CA THR A 59 5.23 -11.80 -6.29
C THR A 59 3.88 -12.36 -5.83
N GLU A 60 2.83 -12.20 -6.63
CA GLU A 60 1.51 -12.77 -6.35
C GLU A 60 1.53 -14.30 -6.36
N GLU A 61 2.20 -14.91 -7.35
CA GLU A 61 2.37 -16.35 -7.43
C GLU A 61 3.17 -16.88 -6.24
N LEU A 62 4.31 -16.24 -5.92
CA LEU A 62 5.14 -16.62 -4.78
C LEU A 62 4.38 -16.52 -3.46
N ASN A 63 3.64 -15.43 -3.25
CA ASN A 63 2.81 -15.23 -2.07
C ASN A 63 1.69 -16.29 -1.97
N SER A 64 1.11 -16.68 -3.10
CA SER A 64 0.08 -17.73 -3.16
C SER A 64 0.64 -19.11 -2.85
N LEU A 65 1.82 -19.45 -3.39
CA LEU A 65 2.48 -20.74 -3.15
C LEU A 65 2.94 -20.89 -1.69
N ILE A 66 3.51 -19.83 -1.10
CA ILE A 66 3.95 -19.83 0.30
C ILE A 66 2.75 -19.83 1.25
N GLY A 67 1.71 -19.05 0.95
CA GLY A 67 0.49 -18.98 1.77
C GLY A 67 -0.34 -20.26 1.74
N GLY A 68 -0.20 -21.06 0.67
CA GLY A 68 -0.99 -22.27 0.46
C GLY A 68 -2.49 -21.96 0.28
N PRO A 69 -3.31 -23.00 0.02
CA PRO A 69 -4.72 -22.81 -0.34
C PRO A 69 -5.54 -22.17 0.79
N VAL A 70 -5.22 -22.45 2.05
CA VAL A 70 -5.91 -21.85 3.21
C VAL A 70 -5.47 -20.41 3.44
N GLY A 71 -4.17 -20.10 3.30
CA GLY A 71 -3.66 -18.75 3.47
C GLY A 71 -4.19 -17.77 2.42
N VAL A 72 -4.41 -18.24 1.19
CA VAL A 72 -5.05 -17.44 0.14
C VAL A 72 -6.48 -17.06 0.54
N LEU A 73 -7.27 -18.02 1.05
CA LEU A 73 -8.64 -17.76 1.48
C LEU A 73 -8.72 -16.82 2.70
N THR A 74 -7.83 -16.98 3.68
CA THR A 74 -7.79 -16.09 4.86
C THR A 74 -7.19 -14.72 4.57
N SER A 75 -6.41 -14.59 3.49
CA SER A 75 -5.87 -13.29 3.06
C SER A 75 -6.92 -12.36 2.45
N MET A 76 -8.10 -12.89 2.09
CA MET A 76 -9.23 -12.10 1.60
C MET A 76 -9.84 -11.30 2.75
N ASN A 77 -9.34 -10.08 2.95
CA ASN A 77 -9.84 -9.23 4.01
C ASN A 77 -11.08 -8.46 3.55
N ILE A 78 -12.24 -9.09 3.69
CA ILE A 78 -13.56 -8.50 3.35
C ILE A 78 -13.87 -7.21 4.13
N THR A 79 -13.14 -6.92 5.20
CA THR A 79 -13.36 -5.72 6.04
C THR A 79 -12.74 -4.45 5.45
N ILE A 80 -11.91 -4.56 4.41
CA ILE A 80 -11.35 -3.39 3.73
C ILE A 80 -12.37 -2.63 2.90
N LEU A 81 -13.32 -3.33 2.26
CA LEU A 81 -14.28 -2.68 1.35
C LEU A 81 -15.19 -1.68 2.07
N PRO A 82 -15.79 -2.00 3.23
CA PRO A 82 -16.55 -1.02 4.01
C PRO A 82 -15.67 0.14 4.50
N THR A 83 -14.40 -0.14 4.83
CA THR A 83 -13.43 0.87 5.28
C THR A 83 -13.08 1.85 4.16
N LEU A 84 -12.84 1.35 2.94
CA LEU A 84 -12.62 2.20 1.77
C LEU A 84 -13.86 3.01 1.44
N HIS A 85 -15.04 2.39 1.47
CA HIS A 85 -16.30 3.11 1.25
C HIS A 85 -16.50 4.23 2.27
N ALA A 86 -16.21 3.99 3.55
CA ALA A 86 -16.21 4.99 4.60
C ALA A 86 -15.24 6.16 4.30
N ILE A 87 -14.00 5.85 3.93
CA ILE A 87 -12.98 6.87 3.59
C ILE A 87 -13.46 7.78 2.45
N TYR A 88 -14.04 7.21 1.40
CA TYR A 88 -14.57 7.98 0.26
C TYR A 88 -15.85 8.76 0.63
N ARG A 89 -16.80 8.10 1.28
CA ARG A 89 -18.11 8.68 1.64
C ARG A 89 -18.00 9.91 2.54
N TRP A 90 -17.02 9.87 3.43
CA TRP A 90 -16.76 10.92 4.42
C TRP A 90 -15.56 11.80 4.06
N LYS A 91 -14.95 11.58 2.89
CA LYS A 91 -13.76 12.32 2.42
C LYS A 91 -12.65 12.40 3.47
N LEU A 92 -12.44 11.30 4.21
CA LEU A 92 -11.50 11.25 5.32
C LEU A 92 -10.06 11.56 4.87
N ALA A 93 -9.68 11.20 3.65
CA ALA A 93 -8.36 11.54 3.12
C ALA A 93 -8.13 13.06 3.02
N SER A 94 -9.20 13.84 2.80
CA SER A 94 -9.14 15.30 2.68
C SER A 94 -9.26 16.03 4.01
N SER A 95 -9.67 15.36 5.09
CA SER A 95 -9.77 15.95 6.42
C SER A 95 -8.42 16.01 7.15
N PHE A 96 -7.39 15.30 6.66
CA PHE A 96 -6.05 15.35 7.22
C PHE A 96 -5.18 16.38 6.47
N PRO A 97 -4.43 17.23 7.18
CA PRO A 97 -3.42 18.07 6.55
C PRO A 97 -2.26 17.21 6.01
N LEU A 98 -1.81 17.48 4.77
CA LEU A 98 -0.76 16.72 4.08
C LEU A 98 0.57 16.62 4.86
N HIS A 99 0.92 17.67 5.59
CA HIS A 99 2.16 17.74 6.39
C HIS A 99 1.89 18.03 7.86
N GLY A 100 0.70 17.68 8.35
CA GLY A 100 0.29 17.96 9.73
C GLY A 100 -0.28 16.74 10.43
N GLU A 101 -0.67 16.98 11.67
CA GLU A 101 -1.41 16.03 12.48
C GLU A 101 -2.81 16.61 12.72
N ALA A 102 -3.80 15.73 12.81
CA ALA A 102 -5.16 16.09 13.19
C ALA A 102 -5.59 15.16 14.33
N SER A 103 -6.22 15.71 15.35
CA SER A 103 -6.79 14.90 16.42
C SER A 103 -8.02 14.14 15.93
N PHE A 104 -8.31 12.98 16.54
CA PHE A 104 -9.52 12.22 16.17
C PHE A 104 -10.80 13.03 16.38
N SER A 105 -10.82 13.89 17.41
CA SER A 105 -11.92 14.80 17.70
C SER A 105 -12.09 15.87 16.61
N GLU A 106 -11.01 16.50 16.14
CA GLU A 106 -11.08 17.49 15.05
C GLU A 106 -11.62 16.88 13.75
N VAL A 107 -11.19 15.67 13.43
CA VAL A 107 -11.66 14.94 12.25
C VAL A 107 -13.12 14.53 12.41
N ALA A 108 -13.50 14.05 13.60
CA ALA A 108 -14.89 13.70 13.93
C ALA A 108 -15.83 14.90 13.76
N ASP A 109 -15.43 16.08 14.26
CA ASP A 109 -16.20 17.31 14.16
C ASP A 109 -16.29 17.82 12.71
N THR A 110 -15.19 17.75 11.96
CA THR A 110 -15.15 18.18 10.55
C THR A 110 -16.04 17.33 9.66
N VAL A 111 -16.13 16.03 9.95
CA VAL A 111 -16.80 15.03 9.10
C VAL A 111 -18.22 14.72 9.59
N GLY A 112 -18.53 15.01 10.85
CA GLY A 112 -19.82 14.73 11.47
C GLY A 112 -20.03 13.25 11.82
N VAL A 113 -18.96 12.55 12.22
CA VAL A 113 -18.97 11.12 12.58
C VAL A 113 -18.40 10.94 13.98
N PRO A 114 -18.97 10.07 14.84
CA PRO A 114 -18.44 9.83 16.18
C PRO A 114 -16.97 9.43 16.17
N GLU A 115 -16.19 9.96 17.11
CA GLU A 115 -14.76 9.71 17.23
C GLU A 115 -14.42 8.21 17.30
N ALA A 116 -15.25 7.41 17.97
CA ALA A 116 -15.08 5.97 18.09
C ALA A 116 -15.09 5.26 16.72
N ASP A 117 -15.96 5.68 15.81
CA ASP A 117 -16.03 5.12 14.46
C ASP A 117 -14.86 5.59 13.60
N ILE A 118 -14.48 6.86 13.68
CA ILE A 118 -13.28 7.41 13.03
C ILE A 118 -12.03 6.62 13.44
N ARG A 119 -11.85 6.39 14.75
CA ARG A 119 -10.74 5.60 15.29
C ARG A 119 -10.74 4.16 14.75
N ARG A 120 -11.91 3.53 14.62
CA ARG A 120 -12.05 2.17 14.08
C ARG A 120 -11.69 2.11 12.59
N ILE A 121 -12.19 3.05 11.80
CA ILE A 121 -11.92 3.15 10.35
C ILE A 121 -10.43 3.38 10.11
N ILE A 122 -9.84 4.33 10.82
CA ILE A 122 -8.41 4.66 10.71
C ILE A 122 -7.54 3.48 11.11
N ARG A 123 -7.87 2.79 12.20
CA ARG A 123 -7.15 1.57 12.61
C ARG A 123 -7.18 0.52 11.50
N MET A 124 -8.37 0.28 10.92
CA MET A 124 -8.52 -0.69 9.84
C MET A 124 -7.74 -0.27 8.58
N ALA A 125 -7.76 1.02 8.26
CA ALA A 125 -7.00 1.59 7.14
C ALA A 125 -5.48 1.40 7.34
N LYS A 126 -4.96 1.65 8.56
CA LYS A 126 -3.55 1.39 8.92
C LYS A 126 -3.16 -0.08 8.76
N SER A 127 -4.01 -1.00 9.22
CA SER A 127 -3.75 -2.44 9.11
C SER A 127 -3.72 -2.91 7.66
N HIS A 128 -4.47 -2.26 6.77
CA HIS A 128 -4.49 -2.52 5.33
C HIS A 128 -3.44 -1.70 4.59
N ARG A 129 -2.18 -1.89 5.00
CA ARG A 129 -1.00 -1.27 4.38
C ARG A 129 -0.78 -1.64 2.90
N ARG A 130 -1.57 -2.58 2.36
CA ARG A 130 -1.59 -2.92 0.93
C ARG A 130 -2.19 -1.81 0.04
N SER A 131 -2.92 -0.84 0.61
CA SER A 131 -3.35 0.36 -0.10
C SER A 131 -2.57 1.56 0.43
N GLY A 132 -1.57 2.01 -0.33
CA GLY A 132 -0.57 3.02 0.08
C GLY A 132 -1.11 4.39 0.53
N ASN A 133 -2.42 4.63 0.43
CA ASN A 133 -3.04 5.91 0.80
C ASN A 133 -3.27 6.09 2.32
N ALA A 134 -3.25 5.03 3.13
CA ALA A 134 -3.62 5.15 4.54
C ALA A 134 -2.46 5.56 5.47
N GLU A 135 -1.23 5.08 5.24
CA GLU A 135 -0.10 5.42 6.13
C GLU A 135 0.42 6.85 5.92
N CYS A 136 0.28 7.39 4.72
CA CYS A 136 0.75 8.73 4.38
C CYS A 136 0.21 9.81 5.33
N CYS A 137 -1.06 9.69 5.72
CA CYS A 137 -1.72 10.61 6.64
C CYS A 137 -1.48 10.28 8.13
N LEU A 138 -0.91 9.12 8.47
CA LEU A 138 -1.03 8.58 9.83
C LEU A 138 0.27 8.06 10.47
N ARG A 139 1.42 8.14 9.77
CA ARG A 139 2.73 7.63 10.24
C ARG A 139 3.44 8.52 11.26
N ARG A 140 2.99 9.76 11.48
CA ARG A 140 3.50 10.64 12.56
C ARG A 140 2.58 10.72 13.78
N GLY A 141 1.50 9.95 13.81
CA GLY A 141 0.76 9.77 15.06
C GLY A 141 1.57 8.90 16.02
N SER A 142 2.55 9.48 16.72
CA SER A 142 2.83 9.10 18.10
C SER A 142 1.51 9.20 18.84
N LEU A 143 0.80 8.08 18.90
CA LEU A 143 -0.39 7.88 19.70
C LEU A 143 0.04 7.92 21.17
N GLN A 144 0.29 9.13 21.65
CA GLN A 144 0.41 9.42 23.07
C GLN A 144 -0.85 10.20 23.45
N GLY A 145 -1.89 9.44 23.78
CA GLY A 145 -2.90 9.89 24.72
C GLY A 145 -2.57 9.27 26.09
N PRO A 146 -2.98 9.90 27.20
CA PRO A 146 -2.82 9.36 28.54
C PRO A 146 -3.45 7.98 28.73
#